data_AF-X0Y4A0-F1
#
_entry.id   AF-X0Y4A0-F1
#
_cell.length_a   1.000
_cell.length_b   1.000
_cell.length_c   1.000
_cell.angle_alpha   90.00
_cell.angle_beta   90.00
_cell.angle_gamma   90.00
#
_symmetry.space_group_name_H-M   'P 1'
#
loop_
_entity.id
_entity.type
_entity.pdbx_description
1 polymer ?
#
loop_
_entity_poly.entity_id
_entity_poly.type
_entity_poly.pdbx_seq_one_letter_code
_entity_poly.pdbx_strand_id
1 'polypeptide(L)'
;EPENHDGIVRSRLTKLVVCQYPIPKLTEEYAPLAFRETKVEEHHENENFIPETSGHPKIEGEKIRTGKTTYSLIYGNLHEHSENSPCWPAGVDGTLHDDYRFGMFTEGYNFVAITDHGYSLNEVYWRKNLRIADFYNDPPYFVALPAMEWTKTTDKKSEIIELGSGHYNVIFASTEDALKFIRNRHETYSRRSPETSNVKLLWDLLHAQKINCITIPHHPACSTHRVDWEVYDHQFVPVVELFQVP
;
A
#
# COMPACT_ATOMS: atom_id res chain seq x y z
N GLU A 1 17.83 -2.74 53.73
CA GLU A 1 16.43 -2.39 53.39
C GLU A 1 16.37 -1.96 51.94
N PRO A 2 15.73 -2.73 51.05
CA PRO A 2 15.45 -2.36 49.67
C PRO A 2 13.97 -1.97 49.48
N GLU A 3 13.70 -0.92 48.71
CA GLU A 3 12.43 -0.59 48.01
C GLU A 3 12.68 0.80 47.34
N ASN A 4 12.30 1.10 46.10
CA ASN A 4 11.09 0.72 45.39
C ASN A 4 11.30 0.77 43.86
N HIS A 5 10.70 -0.18 43.15
CA HIS A 5 10.58 -0.20 41.69
C HIS A 5 9.44 0.72 41.26
N ASP A 6 9.71 1.75 40.45
CA ASP A 6 8.69 2.36 39.60
C ASP A 6 8.98 2.02 38.15
N GLY A 7 8.34 0.93 37.70
CA GLY A 7 8.31 0.50 36.31
C GLY A 7 7.61 1.52 35.42
N ILE A 8 8.38 2.47 34.88
CA ILE A 8 7.94 3.30 33.77
C ILE A 8 8.89 3.11 32.59
N VAL A 9 8.50 2.20 31.69
CA VAL A 9 9.00 2.19 30.31
C VAL A 9 8.43 3.44 29.64
N ARG A 10 9.22 4.52 29.57
CA ARG A 10 8.89 5.67 28.74
C ARG A 10 9.37 5.39 27.33
N SER A 11 8.48 4.86 26.48
CA SER A 11 8.70 4.93 25.02
C SER A 11 8.82 6.40 24.64
N ARG A 12 10.03 6.80 24.19
CA ARG A 12 10.25 8.12 23.59
C ARG A 12 10.00 7.98 22.10
N LEU A 13 9.23 8.93 21.56
CA LEU A 13 8.99 9.13 20.14
C LEU A 13 10.32 8.98 19.36
N THR A 14 10.47 7.90 18.61
CA THR A 14 11.61 7.72 17.71
C THR A 14 11.40 8.68 16.54
N LYS A 15 11.99 9.86 16.63
CA LYS A 15 12.07 10.77 15.48
C LYS A 15 13.28 10.37 14.67
N LEU A 16 13.07 9.81 13.47
CA LEU A 16 14.15 9.64 12.51
C LEU A 16 14.69 11.03 12.17
N VAL A 17 15.93 11.32 12.57
CA VAL A 17 16.63 12.52 12.13
C VAL A 17 17.16 12.21 10.74
N VAL A 18 16.46 12.69 9.71
CA VAL A 18 16.96 12.66 8.34
C VAL A 18 18.24 13.51 8.31
N CYS A 19 19.38 12.87 8.07
CA CYS A 19 20.63 13.55 7.77
C CYS A 19 20.48 14.24 6.40
N GLN A 20 20.14 15.52 6.40
CA GLN A 20 20.24 16.35 5.20
C GLN A 20 21.70 16.65 4.92
N TYR A 21 22.24 16.10 3.84
CA TYR A 21 23.54 16.50 3.32
C TYR A 21 23.40 17.84 2.59
N PRO A 22 24.22 18.87 2.90
CA PRO A 22 24.24 20.08 2.11
C PRO A 22 24.77 19.75 0.70
N ILE A 23 23.94 19.98 -0.31
CA ILE A 23 24.36 19.87 -1.72
C ILE A 23 25.45 20.92 -1.95
N PRO A 24 26.65 20.54 -2.44
CA PRO A 24 27.66 21.52 -2.79
C PRO A 24 27.11 22.44 -3.89
N LYS A 25 27.34 23.75 -3.75
CA LYS A 25 27.01 24.72 -4.80
C LYS A 25 27.69 24.29 -6.10
N LEU A 26 26.89 24.01 -7.14
CA LEU A 26 27.38 23.82 -8.49
C LEU A 26 28.02 25.13 -8.95
N THR A 27 29.35 25.18 -8.90
CA THR A 27 30.15 26.21 -9.55
C THR A 27 30.28 25.84 -11.03
N GLU A 28 30.03 26.82 -11.90
CA GLU A 28 29.97 26.69 -13.36
C GLU A 28 31.26 26.15 -13.99
N GLU A 29 31.14 25.06 -14.77
CA GLU A 29 31.59 24.92 -16.16
C GLU A 29 31.17 23.51 -16.61
N TYR A 30 30.10 23.40 -17.42
CA TYR A 30 29.65 22.10 -17.94
C TYR A 30 30.61 21.62 -19.04
N ALA A 31 31.62 20.85 -18.65
CA ALA A 31 32.26 19.92 -19.56
C ALA A 31 31.25 18.80 -19.90
N PRO A 32 31.16 18.35 -21.17
CA PRO A 32 30.29 17.23 -21.52
C PRO A 32 30.65 16.01 -20.65
N LEU A 33 29.65 15.48 -19.94
CA LEU A 33 29.80 14.29 -19.11
C LEU A 33 30.24 13.13 -20.00
N ALA A 34 31.51 12.74 -19.86
CA ALA A 34 32.00 11.49 -20.42
C ALA A 34 31.51 10.35 -19.53
N PHE A 35 30.44 9.69 -19.95
CA PHE A 35 29.99 8.46 -19.29
C PHE A 35 31.08 7.42 -19.44
N ARG A 36 31.66 7.01 -18.30
CA ARG A 36 32.40 5.75 -18.22
C ARG A 36 31.39 4.67 -17.89
N GLU A 37 31.54 3.52 -18.52
CA GLU A 37 30.80 2.32 -18.15
C GLU A 37 31.21 1.94 -16.72
N THR A 38 30.40 2.36 -15.75
CA THR A 38 30.59 1.92 -14.37
C THR A 38 30.03 0.52 -14.30
N LYS A 39 30.89 -0.49 -14.37
CA LYS A 39 30.55 -1.77 -13.76
C LYS A 39 30.28 -1.47 -12.29
N VAL A 40 29.04 -1.66 -11.85
CA VAL A 40 28.74 -1.74 -10.43
C VAL A 40 29.41 -3.03 -9.97
N GLU A 41 30.65 -2.93 -9.53
CA GLU A 41 31.31 -4.00 -8.78
C GLU A 41 30.80 -3.87 -7.35
N GLU A 42 29.96 -4.83 -6.95
CA GLU A 42 29.48 -4.96 -5.59
C GLU A 42 30.70 -5.25 -4.71
N HIS A 43 31.23 -4.21 -4.05
CA HIS A 43 32.32 -4.36 -3.09
C HIS A 43 31.76 -4.96 -1.79
N HIS A 44 31.62 -6.28 -1.77
CA HIS A 44 31.52 -7.01 -0.53
C HIS A 44 32.92 -7.36 -0.04
N GLU A 45 33.28 -7.04 1.20
CA GLU A 45 34.63 -7.29 1.77
C GLU A 45 35.04 -8.78 1.73
N ASN A 46 34.07 -9.66 1.51
CA ASN A 46 34.25 -11.08 1.34
C ASN A 46 33.78 -11.49 -0.07
N GLU A 47 34.72 -11.81 -0.96
CA GLU A 47 34.48 -12.27 -2.33
C GLU A 47 33.67 -13.58 -2.41
N ASN A 48 33.55 -14.31 -1.29
CA ASN A 48 32.72 -15.52 -1.17
C ASN A 48 31.43 -15.27 -0.39
N PHE A 49 31.05 -14.01 -0.15
CA PHE A 49 29.78 -13.71 0.48
C PHE A 49 28.64 -14.04 -0.46
N ILE A 50 27.98 -15.15 -0.14
CA ILE A 50 26.65 -15.46 -0.63
C ILE A 50 25.72 -15.05 0.51
N PRO A 51 24.85 -14.05 0.34
CA PRO A 51 23.85 -13.77 1.37
C PRO A 51 23.03 -15.05 1.57
N GLU A 52 23.16 -15.70 2.74
CA GLU A 52 22.39 -16.91 3.06
C GLU A 52 20.89 -16.62 3.08
N THR A 53 20.52 -15.37 3.34
CA THR A 53 19.17 -14.82 3.21
C THR A 53 19.25 -13.34 2.85
N SER A 54 19.09 -12.98 1.57
CA SER A 54 18.48 -11.69 1.24
C SER A 54 16.99 -11.96 1.02
N GLY A 55 16.19 -11.70 2.04
CA GLY A 55 14.75 -11.92 2.01
C GLY A 55 14.26 -13.10 2.86
N HIS A 56 13.03 -12.95 3.34
CA HIS A 56 12.25 -14.00 3.98
C HIS A 56 12.05 -15.14 2.98
N PRO A 57 12.43 -16.39 3.33
CA PRO A 57 12.15 -17.52 2.49
C PRO A 57 10.65 -17.60 2.27
N LYS A 58 10.24 -17.78 1.00
CA LYS A 58 8.83 -17.91 0.65
C LYS A 58 8.20 -19.00 1.53
N ILE A 59 7.29 -18.59 2.40
CA ILE A 59 6.66 -19.49 3.35
C ILE A 59 5.78 -20.43 2.54
N GLU A 60 6.14 -21.73 2.49
CA GLU A 60 5.18 -22.74 2.05
C GLU A 60 4.07 -22.79 3.09
N GLY A 61 2.93 -22.23 2.71
CA GLY A 61 1.75 -22.12 3.56
C GLY A 61 1.36 -23.43 4.22
N GLU A 62 1.31 -23.45 5.56
CA GLU A 62 0.80 -24.57 6.31
C GLU A 62 -0.59 -24.95 5.78
N LYS A 63 -0.80 -26.24 5.53
CA LYS A 63 -2.08 -26.77 5.08
C LYS A 63 -2.87 -27.31 6.25
N ILE A 64 -4.05 -26.75 6.49
CA ILE A 64 -4.99 -27.26 7.48
C ILE A 64 -6.18 -27.91 6.78
N ARG A 65 -6.58 -29.08 7.26
CA ARG A 65 -7.79 -29.76 6.79
C ARG A 65 -8.91 -29.58 7.79
N THR A 66 -10.04 -29.03 7.35
CA THR A 66 -11.28 -28.99 8.12
C THR A 66 -12.41 -29.65 7.32
N GLY A 67 -12.91 -30.78 7.85
CA GLY A 67 -13.85 -31.65 7.12
C GLY A 67 -13.28 -32.19 5.80
N LYS A 68 -13.96 -31.85 4.70
CA LYS A 68 -13.60 -32.26 3.33
C LYS A 68 -12.75 -31.20 2.59
N THR A 69 -12.47 -30.07 3.21
CA THR A 69 -11.76 -28.95 2.58
C THR A 69 -10.37 -28.80 3.18
N THR A 70 -9.38 -28.61 2.31
CA THR A 70 -8.01 -28.27 2.71
C THR A 70 -7.79 -26.79 2.41
N TYR A 71 -7.36 -26.05 3.43
CA TYR A 71 -6.99 -24.64 3.35
C TYR A 71 -5.47 -24.54 3.40
N SER A 72 -4.92 -23.58 2.67
CA SER A 72 -3.50 -23.25 2.74
C SER A 72 -3.38 -21.86 3.36
N LEU A 73 -2.49 -21.70 4.33
CA LEU A 73 -2.12 -20.38 4.82
C LEU A 73 -1.43 -19.62 3.69
N ILE A 74 -1.86 -18.40 3.42
CA ILE A 74 -1.19 -17.50 2.48
C ILE A 74 -0.87 -16.20 3.19
N TYR A 75 0.24 -15.58 2.81
CA TYR A 75 0.75 -14.36 3.40
C TYR A 75 0.93 -13.30 2.31
N GLY A 76 0.69 -12.04 2.63
CA GLY A 76 0.73 -10.97 1.63
C GLY A 76 0.44 -9.60 2.21
N ASN A 77 0.56 -8.59 1.36
CA ASN A 77 0.31 -7.19 1.70
C ASN A 77 -0.87 -6.63 0.88
N LEU A 78 -1.86 -6.00 1.54
CA LEU A 78 -3.02 -5.37 0.90
C LEU A 78 -3.07 -3.85 1.13
N HIS A 79 -2.00 -3.28 1.66
CA HIS A 79 -1.92 -1.87 1.97
C HIS A 79 -0.48 -1.40 1.76
N GLU A 80 -0.16 -1.04 0.52
CA GLU A 80 1.14 -0.53 0.11
C GLU A 80 0.97 0.70 -0.78
N HIS A 81 1.85 1.69 -0.65
CA HIS A 81 1.83 2.90 -1.48
C HIS A 81 3.11 3.00 -2.30
N SER A 82 2.99 3.48 -3.53
CA SER A 82 4.11 3.63 -4.44
C SER A 82 4.45 5.10 -4.69
N GLU A 83 5.37 5.34 -5.62
CA GLU A 83 5.75 6.66 -6.10
C GLU A 83 4.58 7.48 -6.68
N ASN A 84 3.44 6.85 -6.95
CA ASN A 84 2.23 7.53 -7.42
C ASN A 84 1.39 8.14 -6.28
N SER A 85 1.78 7.92 -5.02
CA SER A 85 1.11 8.48 -3.83
C SER A 85 2.01 9.45 -3.06
N PRO A 86 1.48 10.59 -2.58
CA PRO A 86 2.26 11.57 -1.83
C PRO A 86 2.27 11.28 -0.32
N CYS A 87 2.56 10.04 0.08
CA CYS A 87 2.45 9.59 1.47
C CYS A 87 3.64 10.06 2.31
N TRP A 88 4.86 9.91 1.78
CA TRP A 88 6.07 10.34 2.47
C TRP A 88 6.78 11.53 1.80
N PRO A 89 7.36 12.45 2.60
CA PRO A 89 8.20 13.51 2.05
C PRO A 89 9.39 12.90 1.29
N ALA A 90 9.62 13.39 0.07
CA ALA A 90 10.77 13.07 -0.78
C ALA A 90 10.77 11.72 -1.52
N GLY A 91 9.61 11.10 -1.77
CA GLY A 91 9.52 9.96 -2.70
C GLY A 91 10.33 8.75 -2.25
N VAL A 92 10.29 8.50 -0.94
CA VAL A 92 10.88 7.28 -0.33
C VAL A 92 9.97 6.06 -0.51
N ASP A 93 8.73 6.27 -0.96
CA ASP A 93 7.86 5.21 -1.43
C ASP A 93 8.50 4.59 -2.69
N GLY A 94 8.55 3.25 -2.74
CA GLY A 94 9.18 2.52 -3.83
C GLY A 94 8.49 2.78 -5.17
N THR A 95 9.15 2.43 -6.28
CA THR A 95 8.41 2.36 -7.53
C THR A 95 7.45 1.18 -7.50
N LEU A 96 6.38 1.18 -8.31
CA LEU A 96 5.53 -0.01 -8.49
C LEU A 96 6.34 -1.31 -8.71
N HIS A 97 7.45 -1.23 -9.46
CA HIS A 97 8.33 -2.37 -9.68
C HIS A 97 9.09 -2.78 -8.41
N ASP A 98 9.57 -1.81 -7.64
CA ASP A 98 10.29 -2.09 -6.39
C ASP A 98 9.36 -2.75 -5.38
N ASP A 99 8.14 -2.26 -5.22
CA ASP A 99 7.17 -2.80 -4.24
C ASP A 99 6.79 -4.25 -4.55
N TYR A 100 6.50 -4.56 -5.83
CA TYR A 100 6.23 -5.94 -6.23
C TYR A 100 7.46 -6.85 -6.05
N ARG A 101 8.65 -6.37 -6.43
CA ARG A 101 9.89 -7.17 -6.29
C ARG A 101 10.25 -7.38 -4.82
N PHE A 102 10.07 -6.37 -3.99
CA PHE A 102 10.24 -6.45 -2.55
C PHE A 102 9.30 -7.49 -1.96
N GLY A 103 8.00 -7.41 -2.30
CA GLY A 103 7.01 -8.40 -1.88
C GLY A 103 7.37 -9.83 -2.32
N MET A 104 7.82 -10.03 -3.55
CA MET A 104 8.15 -11.35 -4.09
C MET A 104 9.46 -11.94 -3.55
N PHE A 105 10.52 -11.14 -3.52
CA PHE A 105 11.90 -11.62 -3.31
C PHE A 105 12.44 -11.31 -1.93
N THR A 106 11.96 -10.25 -1.27
CA THR A 106 12.40 -9.87 0.07
C THR A 106 11.42 -10.34 1.13
N GLU A 107 10.12 -10.24 0.91
CA GLU A 107 9.12 -10.63 1.91
C GLU A 107 8.55 -12.05 1.68
N GLY A 108 8.73 -12.58 0.47
CA GLY A 108 8.22 -13.91 0.12
C GLY A 108 6.69 -14.00 0.13
N TYR A 109 5.99 -12.90 -0.15
CA TYR A 109 4.53 -12.83 -0.21
C TYR A 109 3.95 -13.74 -1.30
N ASN A 110 2.75 -14.25 -1.05
CA ASN A 110 1.91 -14.94 -2.01
C ASN A 110 1.06 -13.97 -2.83
N PHE A 111 0.72 -12.81 -2.27
CA PHE A 111 -0.05 -11.78 -2.94
C PHE A 111 0.32 -10.37 -2.48
N VAL A 112 0.17 -9.39 -3.38
CA VAL A 112 0.35 -7.96 -3.09
C VAL A 112 -0.72 -7.15 -3.80
N ALA A 113 -1.26 -6.15 -3.11
CA ALA A 113 -2.08 -5.11 -3.68
C ALA A 113 -1.44 -3.74 -3.37
N ILE A 114 -1.04 -3.01 -4.42
CA ILE A 114 -0.57 -1.62 -4.27
C ILE A 114 -1.80 -0.72 -4.30
N THR A 115 -2.02 -0.01 -3.20
CA THR A 115 -3.23 0.75 -2.89
C THR A 115 -2.92 2.24 -2.89
N ASP A 116 -2.41 2.77 -4.01
CA ASP A 116 -2.16 4.20 -4.12
C ASP A 116 -3.42 5.04 -3.85
N HIS A 117 -3.24 6.22 -3.25
CA HIS A 117 -4.33 7.16 -2.99
C HIS A 117 -5.08 7.54 -4.28
N GLY A 118 -6.38 7.29 -4.32
CA GLY A 118 -7.21 7.56 -5.50
C GLY A 118 -7.23 9.02 -5.94
N TYR A 119 -7.05 9.97 -5.02
CA TYR A 119 -6.98 11.39 -5.37
C TYR A 119 -5.66 11.80 -6.03
N SER A 120 -4.66 10.92 -6.02
CA SER A 120 -3.34 11.08 -6.66
C SER A 120 -3.31 10.39 -8.02
N LEU A 121 -4.19 9.41 -8.23
CA LEU A 121 -4.33 8.69 -9.49
C LEU A 121 -5.15 9.51 -10.50
N ASN A 122 -4.61 9.63 -11.70
CA ASN A 122 -5.38 9.97 -12.90
C ASN A 122 -5.58 8.70 -13.74
N GLU A 123 -6.30 8.82 -14.84
CA GLU A 123 -6.59 7.68 -15.72
C GLU A 123 -5.31 6.96 -16.22
N VAL A 124 -4.27 7.72 -16.53
CA VAL A 124 -2.99 7.20 -17.06
C VAL A 124 -2.22 6.43 -15.99
N TYR A 125 -2.07 7.01 -14.80
CA TYR A 125 -1.43 6.34 -13.67
C TYR A 125 -2.22 5.13 -13.21
N TRP A 126 -3.55 5.20 -13.25
CA TRP A 126 -4.37 4.04 -12.93
C TRP A 126 -4.11 2.88 -13.90
N ARG A 127 -4.13 3.14 -15.21
CA ARG A 127 -3.77 2.11 -16.19
C ARG A 127 -2.34 1.59 -16.02
N LYS A 128 -1.40 2.43 -15.59
CA LYS A 128 -0.03 1.99 -15.25
C LYS A 128 -0.09 0.99 -14.09
N ASN A 129 -0.76 1.32 -12.98
CA ASN A 129 -0.93 0.41 -11.84
C ASN A 129 -1.54 -0.92 -12.26
N LEU A 130 -2.63 -0.89 -13.05
CA LEU A 130 -3.28 -2.09 -13.55
C LEU A 130 -2.36 -2.97 -14.41
N ARG A 131 -1.61 -2.36 -15.34
CA ARG A 131 -0.69 -3.11 -16.21
C ARG A 131 0.48 -3.70 -15.44
N ILE A 132 0.98 -3.01 -14.43
CA ILE A 132 2.06 -3.53 -13.59
C ILE A 132 1.53 -4.68 -12.70
N ALA A 133 0.33 -4.54 -12.13
CA ALA A 133 -0.33 -5.65 -11.43
C ALA A 133 -0.49 -6.86 -12.36
N ASP A 134 -1.04 -6.69 -13.56
CA ASP A 134 -1.16 -7.77 -14.55
C ASP A 134 0.19 -8.40 -14.92
N PHE A 135 1.26 -7.59 -15.04
CA PHE A 135 2.60 -8.05 -15.37
C PHE A 135 3.20 -8.97 -14.29
N TYR A 136 3.00 -8.63 -13.01
CA TYR A 136 3.50 -9.44 -11.90
C TYR A 136 2.57 -10.58 -11.51
N ASN A 137 1.31 -10.57 -11.95
CA ASN A 137 0.35 -11.61 -11.64
C ASN A 137 0.70 -12.93 -12.35
N ASP A 138 1.30 -13.87 -11.62
CA ASP A 138 1.72 -15.19 -12.11
C ASP A 138 1.17 -16.31 -11.22
N PRO A 139 -0.15 -16.60 -11.26
CA PRO A 139 -0.72 -17.72 -10.52
C PRO A 139 -0.18 -19.07 -11.04
N PRO A 140 0.08 -20.06 -10.16
CA PRO A 140 -0.24 -20.06 -8.73
C PRO A 140 0.88 -19.49 -7.85
N TYR A 141 1.94 -18.91 -8.42
CA TYR A 141 3.13 -18.51 -7.68
C TYR A 141 2.96 -17.18 -6.95
N PHE A 142 2.34 -16.19 -7.59
CA PHE A 142 2.16 -14.87 -7.02
C PHE A 142 0.92 -14.21 -7.59
N VAL A 143 0.12 -13.56 -6.73
CA VAL A 143 -1.09 -12.85 -7.14
C VAL A 143 -0.90 -11.35 -6.89
N ALA A 144 -0.74 -10.60 -7.98
CA ALA A 144 -0.79 -9.15 -7.93
C ALA A 144 -2.24 -8.70 -8.14
N LEU A 145 -2.80 -8.02 -7.13
CA LEU A 145 -4.20 -7.61 -7.10
C LEU A 145 -4.32 -6.16 -7.54
N PRO A 146 -5.18 -5.84 -8.53
CA PRO A 146 -5.53 -4.46 -8.84
C PRO A 146 -6.21 -3.82 -7.64
N ALA A 147 -5.68 -2.70 -7.16
CA ALA A 147 -6.22 -2.04 -5.98
C ALA A 147 -5.91 -0.55 -5.92
N MET A 148 -6.63 0.17 -5.06
CA MET A 148 -6.41 1.59 -4.80
C MET A 148 -6.93 1.95 -3.40
N GLU A 149 -6.41 3.03 -2.81
CA GLU A 149 -6.93 3.55 -1.55
C GLU A 149 -7.95 4.68 -1.79
N TRP A 150 -9.21 4.44 -1.40
CA TRP A 150 -10.20 5.49 -1.29
C TRP A 150 -10.11 6.16 0.08
N THR A 151 -9.85 7.47 0.09
CA THR A 151 -9.40 8.17 1.30
C THR A 151 -10.32 9.34 1.66
N LYS A 152 -11.04 9.22 2.78
CA LYS A 152 -11.81 10.32 3.37
C LYS A 152 -11.48 10.49 4.85
N THR A 153 -10.72 11.53 5.16
CA THR A 153 -10.47 11.94 6.56
C THR A 153 -11.57 12.90 7.03
N THR A 154 -12.11 12.66 8.22
CA THR A 154 -12.94 13.65 8.95
C THR A 154 -12.10 14.88 9.31
N ASP A 155 -12.67 16.08 9.34
CA ASP A 155 -11.96 17.26 9.88
C ASP A 155 -11.37 16.96 11.26
N LYS A 156 -10.04 17.13 11.39
CA LYS A 156 -9.29 16.87 12.63
C LYS A 156 -9.79 17.71 13.81
N LYS A 157 -10.42 18.86 13.54
CA LYS A 157 -11.01 19.74 14.56
C LYS A 157 -12.42 19.33 14.97
N SER A 158 -13.07 18.48 14.19
CA SER A 158 -14.40 17.98 14.52
C SER A 158 -14.31 16.95 15.63
N GLU A 159 -15.16 17.10 16.65
CA GLU A 159 -15.39 16.07 17.67
C GLU A 159 -16.30 14.96 17.15
N ILE A 160 -17.02 15.21 16.06
CA ILE A 160 -17.95 14.28 15.43
C ILE A 160 -17.27 13.64 14.21
N ILE A 161 -17.39 12.32 14.09
CA ILE A 161 -16.97 11.57 12.90
C ILE A 161 -17.93 11.92 11.76
N GLU A 162 -17.41 12.42 10.63
CA GLU A 162 -18.25 12.73 9.47
C GLU A 162 -18.88 11.46 8.91
N LEU A 163 -20.17 11.52 8.58
CA LEU A 163 -20.91 10.39 8.03
C LEU A 163 -20.22 9.83 6.78
N GLY A 164 -19.96 8.52 6.80
CA GLY A 164 -19.29 7.78 5.74
C GLY A 164 -17.83 8.20 5.51
N SER A 165 -17.14 8.66 6.56
CA SER A 165 -15.69 8.87 6.57
C SER A 165 -14.91 7.59 6.89
N GLY A 166 -13.65 7.56 6.49
CA GLY A 166 -12.77 6.42 6.61
C GLY A 166 -11.84 6.31 5.41
N HIS A 167 -10.80 5.51 5.56
CA HIS A 167 -9.92 5.12 4.47
C HIS A 167 -10.20 3.65 4.17
N TYR A 168 -10.29 3.32 2.89
CA TYR A 168 -10.67 1.99 2.44
C TYR A 168 -9.78 1.56 1.28
N ASN A 169 -9.10 0.43 1.43
CA ASN A 169 -8.45 -0.24 0.31
C ASN A 169 -9.50 -0.96 -0.53
N VAL A 170 -9.67 -0.51 -1.78
CA VAL A 170 -10.57 -1.12 -2.75
C VAL A 170 -9.76 -2.14 -3.54
N ILE A 171 -10.02 -3.43 -3.30
CA ILE A 171 -9.35 -4.55 -3.95
C ILE A 171 -10.29 -5.12 -5.02
N PHE A 172 -9.94 -4.94 -6.29
CA PHE A 172 -10.75 -5.38 -7.41
C PHE A 172 -10.48 -6.86 -7.71
N ALA A 173 -11.53 -7.59 -8.10
CA ALA A 173 -11.40 -9.00 -8.45
C ALA A 173 -10.62 -9.24 -9.75
N SER A 174 -10.56 -8.23 -10.63
CA SER A 174 -9.90 -8.31 -11.92
C SER A 174 -9.56 -6.92 -12.47
N THR A 175 -8.65 -6.86 -13.44
CA THR A 175 -8.38 -5.64 -14.22
C THR A 175 -9.62 -5.16 -14.98
N GLU A 176 -10.50 -6.06 -15.42
CA GLU A 176 -11.78 -5.69 -16.05
C GLU A 176 -12.68 -4.92 -15.07
N ASP A 177 -12.80 -5.37 -13.83
CA ASP A 177 -13.55 -4.67 -12.78
C ASP A 177 -12.89 -3.34 -12.41
N ALA A 178 -11.56 -3.32 -12.31
CA ALA A 178 -10.79 -2.13 -11.98
C ALA A 178 -10.88 -1.03 -13.05
N LEU A 179 -11.00 -1.40 -14.33
CA LEU A 179 -11.18 -0.46 -15.44
C LEU A 179 -12.53 0.26 -15.42
N LYS A 180 -13.58 -0.35 -14.84
CA LYS A 180 -14.88 0.32 -14.66
C LYS A 180 -14.77 1.53 -13.71
N PHE A 181 -13.75 1.55 -12.85
CA PHE A 181 -13.47 2.63 -11.91
C PHE A 181 -12.82 3.88 -12.55
N ILE A 182 -12.68 3.91 -13.87
CA ILE A 182 -12.32 5.11 -14.64
C ILE A 182 -13.56 5.97 -14.84
N ARG A 183 -13.54 7.20 -14.33
CA ARG A 183 -14.66 8.14 -14.43
C ARG A 183 -14.73 8.77 -15.82
N ASN A 184 -13.58 9.18 -16.35
CA ASN A 184 -13.45 9.77 -17.68
C ASN A 184 -11.98 9.69 -18.15
N ARG A 185 -11.67 10.24 -19.33
CA ARG A 185 -10.32 10.20 -19.94
C ARG A 185 -9.20 10.84 -19.10
N HIS A 186 -9.53 11.57 -18.03
CA HIS A 186 -8.58 12.28 -17.19
C HIS A 186 -8.58 11.79 -15.75
N GLU A 187 -9.65 11.17 -15.28
CA GLU A 187 -9.90 10.92 -13.86
C GLU A 187 -10.36 9.49 -13.59
N THR A 188 -9.89 8.94 -12.48
CA THR A 188 -10.55 7.83 -11.78
C THR A 188 -11.52 8.36 -10.73
N TYR A 189 -12.44 7.51 -10.26
CA TYR A 189 -13.23 7.86 -9.10
C TYR A 189 -12.35 7.97 -7.85
N SER A 190 -12.62 8.95 -7.00
CA SER A 190 -11.94 9.19 -5.73
C SER A 190 -12.83 10.02 -4.81
N ARG A 191 -12.45 10.24 -3.54
CA ARG A 191 -13.18 11.13 -2.61
C ARG A 191 -13.49 12.53 -3.18
N ARG A 192 -12.73 13.00 -4.18
CA ARG A 192 -12.98 14.29 -4.85
C ARG A 192 -14.11 14.24 -5.89
N SER A 193 -14.50 13.05 -6.32
CA SER A 193 -15.63 12.83 -7.23
C SER A 193 -16.94 12.95 -6.45
N PRO A 194 -17.93 13.72 -6.93
CA PRO A 194 -19.27 13.77 -6.32
C PRO A 194 -19.88 12.38 -6.08
N GLU A 195 -19.70 11.48 -7.05
CA GLU A 195 -20.24 10.13 -7.13
C GLU A 195 -19.65 9.19 -6.07
N THR A 196 -18.46 9.47 -5.56
CA THR A 196 -17.80 8.67 -4.52
C THR A 196 -17.31 9.58 -3.41
N SER A 197 -18.06 10.66 -3.14
CA SER A 197 -17.65 11.60 -2.13
C SER A 197 -17.68 10.93 -0.76
N ASN A 198 -18.71 10.25 -0.29
CA ASN A 198 -18.60 9.45 0.95
C ASN A 198 -18.61 7.94 0.65
N VAL A 199 -18.31 7.12 1.66
CA VAL A 199 -18.20 5.66 1.46
C VAL A 199 -19.52 5.03 1.01
N LYS A 200 -20.66 5.58 1.45
CA LYS A 200 -21.96 5.13 0.98
C LYS A 200 -22.13 5.36 -0.52
N LEU A 201 -21.76 6.55 -1.01
CA LEU A 201 -21.80 6.87 -2.44
C LEU A 201 -20.80 6.05 -3.25
N LEU A 202 -19.62 5.75 -2.67
CA LEU A 202 -18.69 4.78 -3.24
C LEU A 202 -19.35 3.42 -3.45
N TRP A 203 -19.98 2.85 -2.42
CA TRP A 203 -20.66 1.56 -2.54
C TRP A 203 -21.87 1.60 -3.47
N ASP A 204 -22.65 2.69 -3.46
CA ASP A 204 -23.76 2.89 -4.41
C ASP A 204 -23.25 2.86 -5.87
N LEU A 205 -22.09 3.47 -6.15
CA LEU A 205 -21.42 3.40 -7.46
C LEU A 205 -20.97 1.97 -7.79
N LEU A 206 -20.30 1.28 -6.85
CA LEU A 206 -19.79 -0.08 -7.05
C LEU A 206 -20.91 -1.06 -7.37
N HIS A 207 -22.06 -0.95 -6.68
CA HIS A 207 -23.28 -1.69 -7.00
C HIS A 207 -23.80 -1.36 -8.39
N ALA A 208 -23.98 -0.06 -8.70
CA ALA A 208 -24.54 0.40 -9.97
C ALA A 208 -23.70 -0.06 -11.17
N GLN A 209 -22.38 -0.05 -11.05
CA GLN A 209 -21.45 -0.48 -12.09
C GLN A 209 -21.16 -1.99 -12.08
N LYS A 210 -21.69 -2.73 -11.10
CA LYS A 210 -21.43 -4.17 -10.91
C LYS A 210 -19.93 -4.44 -10.92
N ILE A 211 -19.21 -3.68 -10.12
CA ILE A 211 -17.77 -3.86 -9.89
C ILE A 211 -17.62 -4.94 -8.83
N ASN A 212 -16.94 -6.03 -9.20
CA ASN A 212 -16.60 -7.05 -8.22
C ASN A 212 -15.33 -6.64 -7.47
N CYS A 213 -15.48 -6.28 -6.21
CA CYS A 213 -14.39 -5.86 -5.35
C CYS A 213 -14.77 -6.06 -3.87
N ILE A 214 -13.77 -5.97 -3.00
CA ILE A 214 -13.95 -5.72 -1.58
C ILE A 214 -13.36 -4.36 -1.22
N THR A 215 -13.86 -3.76 -0.16
CA THR A 215 -13.35 -2.53 0.45
C THR A 215 -12.95 -2.83 1.89
N ILE A 216 -11.67 -2.69 2.20
CA ILE A 216 -11.11 -3.02 3.51
C ILE A 216 -10.90 -1.70 4.26
N PRO A 217 -11.68 -1.38 5.31
CA PRO A 217 -11.37 -0.24 6.15
C PRO A 217 -10.04 -0.47 6.85
N HIS A 218 -9.20 0.56 6.86
CA HIS A 218 -7.91 0.55 7.54
C HIS A 218 -7.74 1.74 8.48
N HIS A 219 -6.68 1.68 9.29
CA HIS A 219 -6.46 2.59 10.42
C HIS A 219 -7.59 2.62 11.47
N PRO A 220 -8.23 1.48 11.86
CA PRO A 220 -9.42 1.50 12.71
C PRO A 220 -9.19 2.11 14.10
N ALA A 221 -7.95 2.09 14.58
CA ALA A 221 -7.53 2.62 15.88
C ALA A 221 -6.88 4.02 15.78
N CYS A 222 -6.78 4.60 14.58
CA CYS A 222 -6.13 5.89 14.38
C CYS A 222 -7.06 7.04 14.74
N SER A 223 -6.65 7.87 15.71
CA SER A 223 -7.39 9.06 16.12
C SER A 223 -7.45 10.14 15.05
N THR A 224 -6.55 10.10 14.06
CA THR A 224 -6.46 11.07 12.97
C THR A 224 -7.30 10.67 11.76
N HIS A 225 -7.33 9.38 11.42
CA HIS A 225 -8.03 8.82 10.26
C HIS A 225 -9.20 7.96 10.73
N ARG A 226 -10.14 8.59 11.43
CA ARG A 226 -11.28 7.90 12.04
C ARG A 226 -12.20 7.33 10.96
N VAL A 227 -12.55 6.06 11.12
CA VAL A 227 -13.56 5.35 10.32
C VAL A 227 -14.94 5.54 10.97
N ASP A 228 -15.94 5.81 10.15
CA ASP A 228 -17.34 5.80 10.54
C ASP A 228 -17.90 4.37 10.49
N TRP A 229 -18.06 3.75 11.66
CA TRP A 229 -18.58 2.39 11.79
C TRP A 229 -20.11 2.29 11.70
N GLU A 230 -20.83 3.41 11.69
CA GLU A 230 -22.29 3.42 11.54
C GLU A 230 -22.73 3.17 10.09
N VAL A 231 -21.80 3.29 9.13
CA VAL A 231 -22.04 3.07 7.70
C VAL A 231 -21.34 1.80 7.27
N TYR A 232 -22.12 0.79 6.87
CA TYR A 232 -21.60 -0.54 6.53
C TYR A 232 -22.39 -1.19 5.38
N ASP A 233 -21.67 -1.82 4.46
CA ASP A 233 -22.22 -2.70 3.44
C ASP A 233 -21.50 -4.06 3.49
N HIS A 234 -22.24 -5.09 3.91
CA HIS A 234 -21.72 -6.45 4.11
C HIS A 234 -21.18 -7.11 2.83
N GLN A 235 -21.62 -6.65 1.65
CA GLN A 235 -21.09 -7.15 0.39
C GLN A 235 -19.66 -6.67 0.15
N PHE A 236 -19.36 -5.43 0.54
CA PHE A 236 -18.06 -4.83 0.27
C PHE A 236 -17.09 -4.91 1.44
N VAL A 237 -17.56 -4.99 2.69
CA VAL A 237 -16.69 -4.97 3.88
C VAL A 237 -16.71 -6.31 4.63
N PRO A 238 -16.10 -7.38 4.08
CA PRO A 238 -16.03 -8.68 4.75
C PRO A 238 -14.89 -8.78 5.77
N VAL A 239 -13.89 -7.89 5.70
CA VAL A 239 -12.68 -7.90 6.53
C VAL A 239 -12.29 -6.48 6.92
N VAL A 240 -11.47 -6.35 7.97
CA VAL A 240 -10.94 -5.09 8.50
C VAL A 240 -9.45 -5.26 8.81
N GLU A 241 -8.64 -4.25 8.52
CA GLU A 241 -7.25 -4.21 8.98
C GLU A 241 -7.23 -4.01 10.49
N LEU A 242 -6.54 -4.86 11.25
CA LEU A 242 -6.50 -4.73 12.71
C LEU A 242 -5.42 -3.76 13.20
N PHE A 243 -4.30 -3.68 12.49
CA PHE A 243 -3.15 -2.89 12.88
C PHE A 243 -2.28 -2.53 11.67
N GLN A 244 -1.72 -1.33 11.70
CA GLN A 244 -0.72 -0.86 10.75
C GLN A 244 0.45 -0.25 11.54
N VAL A 245 1.67 -0.61 11.13
CA VAL A 245 2.89 0.01 11.66
C VAL A 245 3.06 1.38 10.98
N PRO A 246 3.22 2.48 11.74
CA PRO A 246 3.45 3.82 11.19
C PRO A 246 4.86 4.02 10.62
#